data_AF-A0A7X6M3Y0-F1
#
_entry.id   AF-A0A7X6M3Y0-F1
#
_cell.length_a   1.000
_cell.length_b   1.000
_cell.length_c   1.000
_cell.angle_alpha   90.00
_cell.angle_beta   90.00
_cell.angle_gamma   90.00
#
_symmetry.space_group_name_H-M   'P 1'
#
loop_
_entity.id
_entity.type
_entity.pdbx_description
1 polymer ?
#
loop_
_entity_poly.entity_id
_entity_poly.type
_entity_poly.pdbx_seq_one_letter_code
_entity_poly.pdbx_strand_id
1 'polypeptide(L)'
;MPVAATVVALTRCAVTTAALLARHRIHCPSDTVGLWLSFGDQTSAYVYRETVIDRIPSPEPCLLLVRFELRGVHGRGHAWFRRESILNTVLLAGFPGLITKLWLAHDQRGAYRGLYEWDGAASAEAYARALWRVLAVVSVPGSIDYRVLPGLRRRDLPVAASAPSADCAEWWQVTEFPRAAA
;
A
#
# COMPACT_ATOMS: atom_id res chain seq x y z
N MET A 1 -9.65 -23.57 6.51
CA MET A 1 -9.96 -22.78 5.28
C MET A 1 -9.70 -23.67 4.08
N PRO A 2 -10.71 -24.03 3.28
CA PRO A 2 -10.54 -25.07 2.25
C PRO A 2 -9.67 -24.55 1.10
N VAL A 3 -8.60 -25.27 0.79
CA VAL A 3 -7.55 -24.93 -0.18
C VAL A 3 -8.12 -24.56 -1.56
N ALA A 4 -9.22 -25.20 -1.96
CA ALA A 4 -9.89 -24.95 -3.24
C ALA A 4 -10.41 -23.50 -3.40
N ALA A 5 -10.96 -22.90 -2.35
CA ALA A 5 -11.47 -21.52 -2.42
C ALA A 5 -10.33 -20.51 -2.61
N THR A 6 -9.18 -20.77 -1.99
CA THR A 6 -7.95 -19.98 -2.14
C THR A 6 -7.41 -20.07 -3.56
N VAL A 7 -7.37 -21.28 -4.14
CA VAL A 7 -6.88 -21.48 -5.51
C VAL A 7 -7.75 -20.75 -6.53
N VAL A 8 -9.09 -20.87 -6.43
CA VAL A 8 -10.02 -20.16 -7.33
C VAL A 8 -9.90 -18.65 -7.20
N ALA A 9 -9.77 -18.12 -5.98
CA ALA A 9 -9.57 -16.69 -5.76
C ALA A 9 -8.26 -16.20 -6.38
N LEU A 10 -7.17 -16.99 -6.28
CA LEU A 10 -5.89 -16.68 -6.90
C LEU A 10 -5.94 -16.77 -8.44
N THR A 11 -6.63 -17.77 -8.99
CA THR A 11 -6.78 -17.89 -10.45
C THR A 11 -7.59 -16.72 -11.00
N ARG A 12 -8.68 -16.36 -10.31
CA ARG A 12 -9.50 -15.19 -10.67
C ARG A 12 -8.72 -13.89 -10.55
N CYS A 13 -7.90 -13.76 -9.51
CA CYS A 13 -6.98 -12.64 -9.35
C CYS A 13 -6.03 -12.56 -10.56
N ALA A 14 -5.36 -13.66 -10.92
CA ALA A 14 -4.44 -13.72 -12.04
C ALA A 14 -5.12 -13.38 -13.39
N VAL A 15 -6.31 -13.92 -13.66
CA VAL A 15 -7.10 -13.61 -14.87
C VAL A 15 -7.52 -12.14 -14.88
N THR A 16 -7.91 -11.58 -13.73
CA THR A 16 -8.28 -10.17 -13.61
C THR A 16 -7.07 -9.26 -13.81
N THR A 17 -5.91 -9.59 -13.22
CA THR A 17 -4.65 -8.89 -13.49
C THR A 17 -4.33 -8.94 -14.98
N ALA A 18 -4.39 -10.11 -15.61
CA ALA A 18 -4.08 -10.27 -17.03
C ALA A 18 -5.03 -9.45 -17.91
N ALA A 19 -6.32 -9.41 -17.58
CA ALA A 19 -7.30 -8.57 -18.27
C ALA A 19 -7.05 -7.06 -18.05
N LEU A 20 -6.66 -6.64 -16.85
CA LEU A 20 -6.32 -5.25 -16.56
C LEU A 20 -5.05 -4.80 -17.29
N LEU A 21 -4.03 -5.67 -17.36
CA LEU A 21 -2.82 -5.45 -18.13
C LEU A 21 -3.11 -5.39 -19.64
N ALA A 22 -3.87 -6.35 -20.17
CA ALA A 22 -4.25 -6.39 -21.58
C ALA A 22 -5.11 -5.19 -22.00
N ARG A 23 -5.88 -4.63 -21.06
CA ARG A 23 -6.70 -3.41 -21.27
C ARG A 23 -5.96 -2.11 -20.93
N HIS A 24 -4.65 -2.17 -20.63
CA HIS A 24 -3.84 -1.00 -20.27
C HIS A 24 -4.41 -0.16 -19.11
N ARG A 25 -5.13 -0.78 -18.17
CA ARG A 25 -5.77 -0.08 -17.04
C ARG A 25 -4.87 0.05 -15.81
N ILE A 26 -3.62 -0.38 -15.90
CA ILE A 26 -2.64 -0.19 -14.84
C ILE A 26 -1.70 0.92 -15.27
N HIS A 27 -1.75 2.02 -14.55
CA HIS A 27 -0.91 3.18 -14.75
C HIS A 27 0.11 3.28 -13.64
N CYS A 28 1.30 3.77 -13.97
CA CYS A 28 2.35 4.10 -12.99
C CYS A 28 2.65 5.58 -13.13
N PRO A 29 1.75 6.47 -12.64
CA PRO A 29 2.01 7.91 -12.69
C PRO A 29 3.24 8.24 -11.85
N SER A 30 3.97 9.27 -12.28
CA SER A 30 5.17 9.77 -11.59
C SER A 30 4.89 10.98 -10.70
N ASP A 31 3.68 11.53 -10.72
CA ASP A 31 3.35 12.80 -10.07
C ASP A 31 3.61 12.78 -8.55
N THR A 32 3.28 11.65 -7.91
CA THR A 32 3.52 11.47 -6.46
C THR A 32 4.91 10.89 -6.16
N VAL A 33 5.63 10.41 -7.17
CA VAL A 33 6.95 9.80 -7.01
C VAL A 33 7.97 10.90 -6.75
N GLY A 34 8.74 10.79 -5.67
CA GLY A 34 9.65 11.85 -5.24
C GLY A 34 9.20 12.57 -3.97
N LEU A 35 7.95 12.39 -3.57
CA LEU A 35 7.38 13.07 -2.41
C LEU A 35 7.66 12.30 -1.12
N TRP A 36 7.68 13.02 0.00
CA TRP A 36 7.81 12.47 1.34
C TRP A 36 6.46 12.55 2.04
N LEU A 37 6.00 11.45 2.63
CA LEU A 37 4.84 11.46 3.53
C LEU A 37 5.34 11.52 4.97
N SER A 38 4.73 12.37 5.78
CA SER A 38 4.96 12.40 7.22
C SER A 38 3.82 11.70 7.97
N PHE A 39 4.18 11.02 9.04
CA PHE A 39 3.26 10.24 9.87
C PHE A 39 3.19 10.77 11.30
N GLY A 40 2.15 10.37 12.02
CA GLY A 40 1.87 10.77 13.41
C GLY A 40 2.98 10.37 14.38
N ASP A 41 3.65 9.26 14.12
CA ASP A 41 4.79 8.80 14.91
C ASP A 41 6.11 9.55 14.64
N GLN A 42 6.01 10.71 13.98
CA GLN A 42 7.12 11.61 13.60
C GLN A 42 8.13 10.96 12.64
N THR A 43 7.71 9.90 11.94
CA THR A 43 8.49 9.32 10.85
C THR A 43 8.06 9.89 9.52
N SER A 44 8.95 9.82 8.53
CA SER A 44 8.61 10.16 7.15
C SER A 44 9.12 9.08 6.20
N ALA A 45 8.35 8.82 5.15
CA ALA A 45 8.69 7.80 4.16
C ALA A 45 8.60 8.37 2.74
N TYR A 46 9.60 8.04 1.92
CA TYR A 46 9.74 8.52 0.55
C TYR A 46 8.93 7.66 -0.42
N VAL A 47 8.07 8.29 -1.23
CA VAL A 47 7.34 7.63 -2.31
C VAL A 47 8.27 7.38 -3.48
N TYR A 48 8.63 6.12 -3.72
CA TYR A 48 9.48 5.76 -4.86
C TYR A 48 8.67 5.22 -6.04
N ARG A 49 7.39 4.87 -5.84
CA ARG A 49 6.53 4.36 -6.89
C ARG A 49 5.06 4.54 -6.56
N GLU A 50 4.28 4.87 -7.57
CA GLU A 50 2.83 4.84 -7.53
C GLU A 50 2.30 3.82 -8.55
N THR A 51 1.18 3.17 -8.23
CA THR A 51 0.44 2.32 -9.15
C THR A 51 -1.03 2.65 -9.01
N VAL A 52 -1.68 3.01 -10.12
CA VAL A 52 -3.09 3.34 -10.19
C VAL A 52 -3.76 2.34 -11.11
N ILE A 53 -4.91 1.82 -10.67
CA ILE A 53 -5.74 0.94 -11.48
C ILE A 53 -6.98 1.74 -11.87
N ASP A 54 -7.16 1.93 -13.18
CA ASP A 54 -8.31 2.64 -13.72
C ASP A 54 -9.58 1.80 -13.51
N ARG A 55 -10.39 2.27 -12.56
CA ARG A 55 -11.64 1.65 -12.11
C ARG A 55 -12.63 2.76 -11.77
N ILE A 56 -13.91 2.45 -11.94
CA ILE A 56 -15.01 3.34 -11.55
C ILE A 56 -14.87 3.68 -10.06
N PRO A 57 -14.91 4.96 -9.68
CA PRO A 57 -14.84 5.37 -8.28
C PRO A 57 -15.92 4.70 -7.44
N SER A 58 -15.52 4.08 -6.34
CA SER A 58 -16.45 3.44 -5.41
C SER A 58 -17.26 4.45 -4.59
N PRO A 59 -18.53 4.15 -4.25
CA PRO A 59 -19.26 4.86 -3.22
C PRO A 59 -18.68 4.62 -1.81
N GLU A 60 -17.94 3.52 -1.59
CA GLU A 60 -17.36 3.11 -0.31
C GLU A 60 -15.82 3.10 -0.38
N PRO A 61 -15.18 4.28 -0.46
CA PRO A 61 -13.72 4.33 -0.46
C PRO A 61 -13.15 3.82 0.86
N CYS A 62 -11.98 3.22 0.81
CA CYS A 62 -11.26 2.77 1.98
C CYS A 62 -9.76 2.98 1.79
N LEU A 63 -9.09 3.55 2.78
CA LEU A 63 -7.63 3.54 2.83
C LEU A 63 -7.14 2.35 3.64
N LEU A 64 -6.07 1.72 3.17
CA LEU A 64 -5.33 0.69 3.89
C LEU A 64 -3.89 1.18 4.02
N LEU A 65 -3.39 1.22 5.25
CA LEU A 65 -1.99 1.43 5.53
C LEU A 65 -1.38 0.14 6.06
N VAL A 66 -0.18 -0.18 5.62
CA VAL A 66 0.59 -1.34 6.07
C VAL A 66 1.97 -0.87 6.47
N ARG A 67 2.48 -1.39 7.59
CA ARG A 67 3.84 -1.21 8.07
C ARG A 67 4.49 -2.57 8.26
N PHE A 68 5.77 -2.71 7.91
CA PHE A 68 6.56 -3.91 8.18
C PHE A 68 8.06 -3.60 8.17
N GLU A 69 8.85 -4.42 8.84
CA GLU A 69 10.33 -4.37 8.77
C GLU A 69 10.83 -5.60 8.05
N LEU A 70 11.81 -5.44 7.15
CA LEU A 70 12.36 -6.56 6.37
C LEU A 70 13.46 -7.28 7.15
N ARG A 71 13.42 -8.61 7.14
CA ARG A 71 14.42 -9.45 7.82
C ARG A 71 15.67 -9.61 6.96
N GLY A 72 16.83 -9.28 7.51
CA GLY A 72 18.13 -9.56 6.87
C GLY A 72 18.44 -8.69 5.64
N VAL A 73 17.66 -7.64 5.41
CA VAL A 73 17.87 -6.71 4.31
C VAL A 73 18.66 -5.50 4.81
N HIS A 74 19.96 -5.46 4.52
CA HIS A 74 20.82 -4.29 4.73
C HIS A 74 21.37 -3.81 3.38
N GLY A 75 21.33 -2.51 3.11
CA GLY A 75 21.93 -1.91 1.91
C GLY A 75 21.28 -2.33 0.59
N ARG A 76 21.99 -3.07 -0.28
CA ARG A 76 21.53 -3.42 -1.64
C ARG A 76 20.27 -4.31 -1.67
N GLY A 77 19.97 -5.01 -0.58
CA GLY A 77 18.74 -5.79 -0.46
C GLY A 77 17.47 -4.93 -0.51
N HIS A 78 17.54 -3.65 -0.11
CA HIS A 78 16.42 -2.72 -0.29
C HIS A 78 16.07 -2.54 -1.77
N ALA A 79 17.08 -2.55 -2.66
CA ALA A 79 16.87 -2.48 -4.10
C ALA A 79 16.29 -3.77 -4.69
N TRP A 80 16.63 -4.93 -4.12
CA TRP A 80 16.04 -6.21 -4.50
C TRP A 80 14.57 -6.28 -4.08
N PHE A 81 14.22 -5.84 -2.88
CA PHE A 81 12.82 -5.71 -2.45
C PHE A 81 12.04 -4.76 -3.35
N ARG A 82 12.62 -3.63 -3.78
CA ARG A 82 11.97 -2.74 -4.77
C ARG A 82 11.64 -3.48 -6.08
N ARG A 83 12.50 -4.39 -6.54
CA ARG A 83 12.23 -5.24 -7.72
C ARG A 83 11.19 -6.33 -7.43
N GLU A 84 11.27 -7.01 -6.29
CA GLU A 84 10.29 -8.02 -5.87
C GLU A 84 8.89 -7.39 -5.67
N SER A 85 8.85 -6.13 -5.26
CA SER A 85 7.63 -5.32 -5.15
C SER A 85 6.86 -5.26 -6.48
N ILE A 86 7.55 -5.34 -7.63
CA ILE A 86 6.94 -5.38 -8.97
C ILE A 86 6.20 -6.71 -9.18
N LEU A 87 6.79 -7.83 -8.77
CA LEU A 87 6.14 -9.15 -8.82
C LEU A 87 4.93 -9.20 -7.88
N ASN A 88 5.05 -8.62 -6.68
CA ASN A 88 3.91 -8.43 -5.79
C ASN A 88 2.83 -7.55 -6.43
N THR A 89 3.16 -6.45 -7.13
CA THR A 89 2.17 -5.66 -7.90
C THR A 89 1.41 -6.55 -8.88
N VAL A 90 2.08 -7.41 -9.64
CA VAL A 90 1.43 -8.26 -10.64
C VAL A 90 0.54 -9.32 -9.98
N LEU A 91 1.01 -9.94 -8.90
CA LEU A 91 0.25 -10.96 -8.16
C LEU A 91 -0.98 -10.38 -7.45
N LEU A 92 -0.96 -9.09 -7.14
CA LEU A 92 -1.93 -8.44 -6.26
C LEU A 92 -2.82 -7.38 -6.95
N ALA A 93 -2.45 -6.90 -8.13
CA ALA A 93 -3.23 -5.92 -8.90
C ALA A 93 -4.61 -6.45 -9.32
N GLY A 94 -4.78 -7.76 -9.38
CA GLY A 94 -6.04 -8.41 -9.69
C GLY A 94 -6.98 -8.56 -8.49
N PHE A 95 -6.56 -8.18 -7.28
CA PHE A 95 -7.47 -8.22 -6.14
C PHE A 95 -8.65 -7.27 -6.38
N PRO A 96 -9.90 -7.72 -6.14
CA PRO A 96 -11.07 -6.90 -6.37
C PRO A 96 -11.01 -5.62 -5.53
N GLY A 97 -11.13 -4.48 -6.19
CA GLY A 97 -11.31 -3.18 -5.54
C GLY A 97 -10.05 -2.34 -5.33
N LEU A 98 -8.85 -2.80 -5.70
CA LEU A 98 -7.66 -1.92 -5.63
C LEU A 98 -7.82 -0.74 -6.60
N ILE A 99 -7.64 0.49 -6.09
CA ILE A 99 -7.70 1.74 -6.86
C ILE A 99 -6.29 2.33 -6.98
N THR A 100 -5.62 2.59 -5.86
CA THR A 100 -4.25 3.15 -5.86
C THR A 100 -3.35 2.41 -4.87
N LYS A 101 -2.05 2.35 -5.19
CA LYS A 101 -0.99 1.80 -4.33
C LYS A 101 0.22 2.71 -4.39
N LEU A 102 0.54 3.33 -3.27
CA LEU A 102 1.77 4.08 -3.03
C LEU A 102 2.78 3.18 -2.31
N TRP A 103 3.95 3.06 -2.92
CA TRP A 103 5.08 2.35 -2.37
C TRP A 103 6.00 3.33 -1.66
N LEU A 104 6.13 3.17 -0.35
CA LEU A 104 6.97 4.01 0.48
C LEU A 104 8.27 3.25 0.78
N ALA A 105 9.40 3.96 0.70
CA ALA A 105 10.68 3.44 1.14
C ALA A 105 10.69 3.26 2.66
N HIS A 106 11.75 2.63 3.18
CA HIS A 106 11.93 2.57 4.62
C HIS A 106 12.04 3.99 5.20
N ASP A 107 11.42 4.19 6.36
CA ASP A 107 11.54 5.42 7.14
C ASP A 107 12.86 5.46 7.91
N GLN A 108 13.04 6.51 8.73
CA GLN A 108 14.24 6.71 9.54
C GLN A 108 14.49 5.57 10.56
N ARG A 109 13.48 4.74 10.83
CA ARG A 109 13.55 3.60 11.74
C ARG A 109 13.72 2.27 10.99
N GLY A 110 13.85 2.29 9.67
CA GLY A 110 13.98 1.09 8.84
C GLY A 110 12.64 0.39 8.55
N ALA A 111 11.51 0.98 8.96
CA ALA A 111 10.20 0.41 8.71
C ALA A 111 9.68 0.82 7.33
N TYR A 112 9.24 -0.17 6.57
CA TYR A 112 8.57 0.03 5.29
C TYR A 112 7.09 0.30 5.49
N ARG A 113 6.55 1.17 4.63
CA ARG A 113 5.13 1.48 4.63
C ARG A 113 4.53 1.30 3.24
N GLY A 114 3.24 1.05 3.20
CA GLY A 114 2.46 1.07 1.97
C GLY A 114 1.12 1.73 2.23
N LEU A 115 0.72 2.63 1.34
CA LEU A 115 -0.59 3.28 1.39
C LEU A 115 -1.38 2.84 0.18
N TYR A 116 -2.59 2.35 0.42
CA TYR A 116 -3.45 1.73 -0.58
C TYR A 116 -4.83 2.36 -0.50
N GLU A 117 -5.44 2.63 -1.65
CA GLU A 117 -6.84 3.00 -1.76
C GLU A 117 -7.64 1.87 -2.38
N TRP A 118 -8.78 1.58 -1.77
CA TRP A 118 -9.61 0.44 -2.07
C TRP A 118 -11.09 0.81 -2.18
N ASP A 119 -11.79 0.02 -2.96
CA ASP A 119 -13.24 -0.04 -3.10
C ASP A 119 -13.78 -1.04 -2.06
N GLY A 120 -14.09 -0.54 -0.87
CA GLY A 120 -14.62 -1.29 0.26
C GLY A 120 -13.59 -1.70 1.32
N ALA A 121 -14.02 -1.70 2.58
CA ALA A 121 -13.19 -2.12 3.71
C ALA A 121 -12.96 -3.64 3.73
N ALA A 122 -13.96 -4.44 3.37
CA ALA A 122 -13.87 -5.91 3.40
C ALA A 122 -12.83 -6.46 2.41
N SER A 123 -12.73 -5.85 1.23
CA SER A 123 -11.75 -6.17 0.19
C SER A 123 -10.34 -5.72 0.59
N ALA A 124 -10.20 -4.53 1.18
CA ALA A 124 -8.95 -4.05 1.77
C ALA A 124 -8.43 -4.97 2.89
N GLU A 125 -9.31 -5.43 3.78
CA GLU A 125 -8.93 -6.37 4.84
C GLU A 125 -8.53 -7.74 4.29
N ALA A 126 -9.30 -8.27 3.34
CA ALA A 126 -8.98 -9.54 2.70
C ALA A 126 -7.60 -9.49 2.03
N TYR A 127 -7.30 -8.36 1.39
CA TYR A 127 -5.98 -8.07 0.85
C TYR A 127 -4.90 -8.03 1.92
N ALA A 128 -5.10 -7.27 3.00
CA ALA A 128 -4.14 -7.14 4.10
C ALA A 128 -3.79 -8.51 4.70
N ARG A 129 -4.79 -9.36 4.93
CA ARG A 129 -4.59 -10.74 5.43
C ARG A 129 -3.83 -11.63 4.45
N ALA A 130 -4.07 -11.49 3.15
CA ALA A 130 -3.33 -12.24 2.13
C ALA A 130 -1.88 -11.76 2.04
N LEU A 131 -1.67 -10.44 2.03
CA LEU A 131 -0.36 -9.80 2.01
C LEU A 131 0.45 -10.17 3.26
N TRP A 132 -0.18 -10.20 4.44
CA TRP A 132 0.48 -10.59 5.69
C TRP A 132 1.16 -11.96 5.59
N ARG A 133 0.52 -12.95 4.95
CA ARG A 133 1.11 -14.29 4.79
C ARG A 133 2.38 -14.29 3.95
N VAL A 134 2.43 -13.42 2.95
CA VAL A 134 3.61 -13.26 2.07
C VAL A 134 4.70 -12.48 2.82
N LEU A 135 4.33 -11.37 3.46
CA LEU A 135 5.26 -10.53 4.21
C LEU A 135 5.85 -11.27 5.42
N ALA A 136 5.09 -12.12 6.11
CA ALA A 136 5.56 -12.88 7.27
C ALA A 136 6.79 -13.77 6.96
N VAL A 137 6.99 -14.15 5.69
CA VAL A 137 8.16 -14.92 5.26
C VAL A 137 9.43 -14.06 5.20
N VAL A 138 9.29 -12.78 4.83
CA VAL A 138 10.41 -11.88 4.53
C VAL A 138 10.60 -10.78 5.58
N SER A 139 9.66 -10.64 6.52
CA SER A 139 9.66 -9.60 7.54
C SER A 139 10.16 -10.09 8.90
N VAL A 140 10.59 -9.14 9.74
CA VAL A 140 10.92 -9.40 11.14
C VAL A 140 9.63 -9.89 11.85
N PRO A 141 9.67 -11.01 12.59
CA PRO A 141 8.49 -11.51 13.30
C PRO A 141 7.90 -10.43 14.23
N GLY A 142 6.59 -10.21 14.14
CA GLY A 142 5.90 -9.18 14.95
C GLY A 142 6.02 -7.75 14.44
N SER A 143 6.72 -7.49 13.33
CA SER A 143 6.86 -6.13 12.77
C SER A 143 5.75 -5.70 11.81
N ILE A 144 4.88 -6.63 11.41
CA ILE A 144 3.85 -6.38 10.40
C ILE A 144 2.58 -5.88 11.09
N ASP A 145 2.21 -4.65 10.78
CA ASP A 145 0.97 -4.01 11.22
C ASP A 145 0.19 -3.47 10.02
N TYR A 146 -1.14 -3.42 10.13
CA TYR A 146 -1.97 -2.78 9.14
C TYR A 146 -3.16 -2.06 9.77
N ARG A 147 -3.64 -1.01 9.09
CA ARG A 147 -4.80 -0.23 9.49
C ARG A 147 -5.72 -0.01 8.31
N VAL A 148 -7.00 -0.35 8.49
CA VAL A 148 -8.07 -0.10 7.52
C VAL A 148 -8.86 1.11 7.99
N LEU A 149 -9.06 2.07 7.09
CA LEU A 149 -9.74 3.35 7.32
C LEU A 149 -10.90 3.47 6.31
N PRO A 150 -12.09 2.97 6.66
CA PRO A 150 -13.28 3.07 5.81
C PRO A 150 -13.71 4.53 5.64
N GLY A 151 -14.26 4.87 4.48
CA GLY A 151 -14.79 6.19 4.15
C GLY A 151 -13.73 7.23 3.76
N LEU A 152 -12.44 6.90 3.86
CA LEU A 152 -11.34 7.81 3.58
C LEU A 152 -10.77 7.55 2.18
N ARG A 153 -10.54 8.62 1.40
CA ARG A 153 -9.81 8.55 0.12
C ARG A 153 -8.42 9.14 0.26
N ARG A 154 -7.52 8.79 -0.65
CA ARG A 154 -6.16 9.37 -0.70
C ARG A 154 -6.20 10.90 -0.81
N ARG A 155 -7.14 11.45 -1.58
CA ARG A 155 -7.30 12.91 -1.76
C ARG A 155 -7.78 13.64 -0.52
N ASP A 156 -8.32 12.92 0.47
CA ASP A 156 -8.82 13.50 1.72
C ASP A 156 -7.72 13.54 2.79
N LEU A 157 -6.51 13.03 2.48
CA LEU A 157 -5.35 13.11 3.37
C LEU A 157 -4.86 14.57 3.51
N PRO A 158 -4.34 14.96 4.69
CA PRO A 158 -3.93 16.33 4.94
C PRO A 158 -2.77 16.75 4.03
N VAL A 159 -2.98 17.84 3.29
CA VAL A 159 -2.01 18.37 2.31
C VAL A 159 -0.94 19.25 2.97
N ALA A 160 -1.18 19.71 4.19
CA ALA A 160 -0.26 20.52 4.98
C ALA A 160 -0.03 19.85 6.33
N ALA A 161 1.18 20.01 6.89
CA ALA A 161 1.51 19.60 8.24
C ALA A 161 0.50 20.19 9.23
N SER A 162 -0.50 19.39 9.60
CA SER A 162 -1.30 19.69 10.77
C SER A 162 -0.35 19.49 11.94
N ALA A 163 -0.16 20.54 12.77
CA ALA A 163 0.67 20.43 13.96
C ALA A 163 0.27 19.14 14.69
N PRO A 164 1.22 18.23 15.00
CA PRO A 164 0.86 16.99 15.66
C PRO A 164 0.16 17.37 16.95
N SER A 165 -1.14 17.05 17.04
CA SER A 165 -1.87 17.14 18.29
C SER A 165 -1.06 16.35 19.31
N ALA A 166 -0.76 16.95 20.46
CA ALA A 166 0.21 16.44 21.44
C ALA A 166 -0.15 15.08 22.07
N ASP A 167 -1.26 14.48 21.68
CA ASP A 167 -1.61 13.09 21.96
C ASP A 167 -0.91 12.17 20.97
N CYS A 168 -0.24 11.13 21.47
CA CYS A 168 0.54 10.14 20.71
C CYS A 168 -0.11 9.77 19.36
N ALA A 169 0.27 10.49 18.30
CA ALA A 169 -0.31 10.27 16.99
C ALA A 169 0.18 8.93 16.47
N GLU A 170 -0.77 8.10 16.08
CA GLU A 170 -0.53 6.72 15.72
C GLU A 170 0.34 6.59 14.46
N TRP A 171 1.09 5.50 14.34
CA TRP A 171 1.99 5.26 13.20
C TRP A 171 1.27 5.35 11.84
N TRP A 172 -0.01 5.00 11.77
CA TRP A 172 -0.78 4.98 10.52
C TRP A 172 -1.35 6.35 10.14
N GLN A 173 -1.32 7.34 11.04
CA GLN A 173 -1.91 8.65 10.76
C GLN A 173 -0.98 9.44 9.85
N VAL A 174 -1.42 9.78 8.64
CA VAL A 174 -0.68 10.69 7.76
C VAL A 174 -0.92 12.10 8.25
N THR A 175 0.15 12.82 8.59
CA THR A 175 0.09 14.21 9.10
C THR A 175 0.38 15.23 8.01
N GLU A 176 1.11 14.82 6.97
CA GLU A 176 1.45 15.65 5.83
C GLU A 176 1.61 14.79 4.59
N PHE A 177 0.88 15.16 3.53
CA PHE A 177 1.02 14.61 2.20
C PHE A 177 1.22 15.76 1.21
N PRO A 178 2.46 16.02 0.75
CA PRO A 178 2.72 17.07 -0.21
C PRO A 178 1.89 16.82 -1.46
N ARG A 179 1.23 17.86 -1.97
CA ARG A 179 0.58 17.77 -3.27
C ARG A 179 1.66 17.86 -4.35
N ALA A 180 1.61 16.95 -5.32
CA ALA A 180 2.40 17.10 -6.54
C ALA A 180 2.13 18.49 -7.14
N ALA A 181 3.18 19.27 -7.39
CA ALA A 181 3.03 20.53 -8.12
C ALA A 181 2.48 20.18 -9.51
N ALA A 182 1.29 20.72 -9.81
CA ALA A 182 0.61 20.54 -11.09
C ALA A 182 1.40 21.17 -12.24
#